data_AF-A0A1B6L870-F1
#
_entry.id   AF-A0A1B6L870-F1
#
_cell.length_a   1.000
_cell.length_b   1.000
_cell.length_c   1.000
_cell.angle_alpha   90.00
_cell.angle_beta   90.00
_cell.angle_gamma   90.00
#
_symmetry.space_group_name_H-M   'P 1'
#
loop_
_entity.id
_entity.type
_entity.pdbx_description
1 polymer ?
#
loop_
_entity_poly.entity_id
_entity_poly.type
_entity_poly.pdbx_seq_one_letter_code
_entity_poly.pdbx_strand_id
1 'polypeptide(L)'
;FSLGSVIPFYLLPKQGSFSVLKEITNMDSKLASNEIVYFPGSLKENDKRTVLNQLFDGIFWSDSVERLLPEGFGDEDDRKWNDFVQRTAIVRMEKGCGRMQNRLVIFEDGTRACCRYRQNTDQIQGEIFSYYLGRLLQLPNLVPSTLLMINSSDWQWLPVNSQLK
;
A
#
# COMPACT_ATOMS: atom_id res chain seq x y z
N PHE A 1 -7.75 16.28 2.36
CA PHE A 1 -7.17 16.32 3.71
C PHE A 1 -8.27 16.11 4.76
N SER A 2 -8.40 14.90 5.28
CA SER A 2 -8.96 14.52 6.60
C SER A 2 -9.28 13.02 6.59
N LEU A 3 -8.32 12.20 6.98
CA LEU A 3 -8.48 10.91 7.67
C LEU A 3 -7.06 10.38 7.88
N GLY A 4 -6.74 10.02 9.12
CA GLY A 4 -5.42 9.62 9.59
C GLY A 4 -4.95 8.27 9.04
N SER A 5 -4.83 8.16 7.72
CA SER A 5 -4.13 7.08 7.06
C SER A 5 -2.65 7.30 7.27
N VAL A 6 -2.09 6.61 8.26
CA VAL A 6 -0.64 6.58 8.44
C VAL A 6 -0.05 5.81 7.27
N ILE A 7 0.58 6.53 6.35
CA ILE A 7 1.08 5.96 5.11
C ILE A 7 2.32 5.10 5.40
N PRO A 8 2.37 3.83 4.96
CA PRO A 8 3.57 3.02 5.10
C PRO A 8 4.70 3.59 4.23
N PHE A 9 5.87 3.81 4.81
CA PHE A 9 7.07 4.22 4.11
C PHE A 9 8.28 3.51 4.70
N TYR A 10 9.21 3.06 3.88
CA TYR A 10 10.24 2.10 4.26
C TYR A 10 11.61 2.76 4.25
N LEU A 11 12.44 2.42 5.23
CA LEU A 11 13.77 2.97 5.38
C LEU A 11 14.80 1.85 5.42
N LEU A 12 15.69 1.84 4.42
CA LEU A 12 16.82 0.93 4.34
C LEU A 12 18.13 1.62 4.73
N PRO A 13 19.07 0.90 5.37
CA PRO A 13 20.45 1.36 5.47
C PRO A 13 21.17 1.21 4.12
N LYS A 14 22.09 2.14 3.83
CA LYS A 14 22.91 2.12 2.61
C LYS A 14 23.98 1.02 2.66
N GLN A 15 23.70 -0.17 2.14
CA GLN A 15 24.74 -1.15 1.76
C GLN A 15 24.33 -1.98 0.52
N GLY A 16 25.19 -1.96 -0.52
CA GLY A 16 25.31 -3.04 -1.51
C GLY A 16 24.46 -2.96 -2.78
N SER A 17 25.12 -3.00 -3.94
CA SER A 17 24.54 -3.08 -5.29
C SER A 17 23.67 -4.33 -5.47
N PHE A 18 22.42 -4.17 -5.94
CA PHE A 18 21.50 -5.28 -6.21
C PHE A 18 21.29 -5.47 -7.72
N SER A 19 21.69 -6.63 -8.23
CA SER A 19 21.54 -7.01 -9.63
C SER A 19 20.89 -8.38 -9.70
N VAL A 20 19.55 -8.42 -9.79
CA VAL A 20 18.79 -9.65 -10.12
C VAL A 20 17.50 -9.22 -10.85
N LEU A 21 17.61 -9.02 -12.18
CA LEU A 21 16.47 -8.86 -13.10
C LEU A 21 16.45 -10.00 -14.13
N LYS A 22 16.56 -11.24 -13.66
CA LYS A 22 16.30 -12.42 -14.48
C LYS A 22 15.46 -13.38 -13.67
N GLU A 23 14.40 -13.86 -14.31
CA GLU A 23 13.38 -14.77 -13.79
C GLU A 23 12.36 -13.97 -12.96
N ILE A 24 11.11 -13.86 -13.36
CA ILE A 24 10.17 -14.98 -13.40
C ILE A 24 9.08 -14.70 -14.47
N THR A 25 9.08 -15.52 -15.51
CA THR A 25 7.88 -15.85 -16.29
C THR A 25 7.25 -17.10 -15.69
N ASN A 26 5.92 -17.17 -15.75
CA ASN A 26 5.01 -18.26 -15.36
C ASN A 26 4.76 -18.44 -13.86
N MET A 27 3.54 -18.06 -13.44
CA MET A 27 2.74 -18.98 -12.64
C MET A 27 1.25 -18.62 -12.73
N ASP A 28 0.51 -19.55 -13.33
CA ASP A 28 -0.93 -19.52 -13.49
C ASP A 28 -1.60 -20.51 -12.53
N SER A 29 -2.84 -20.18 -12.17
CA SER A 29 -3.86 -21.01 -11.52
C SER A 29 -3.66 -21.43 -10.05
N LYS A 30 -4.56 -20.91 -9.20
CA LYS A 30 -5.58 -21.68 -8.44
C LYS A 30 -6.08 -20.83 -7.29
N LEU A 31 -7.36 -20.49 -7.28
CA LEU A 31 -8.16 -20.28 -6.08
C LEU A 31 -9.63 -20.42 -6.47
N ALA A 32 -10.11 -21.66 -6.41
CA ALA A 32 -11.52 -22.00 -6.42
C ALA A 32 -11.93 -22.33 -4.99
N SER A 33 -12.80 -21.51 -4.42
CA SER A 33 -13.58 -21.83 -3.23
C SER A 33 -14.83 -20.95 -3.28
N ASN A 34 -15.90 -21.51 -3.84
CA ASN A 34 -17.21 -20.88 -4.01
C ASN A 34 -18.03 -21.04 -2.73
N GLU A 35 -18.18 -19.96 -1.96
CA GLU A 35 -19.31 -19.81 -1.05
C GLU A 35 -20.28 -18.78 -1.65
N ILE A 36 -21.36 -19.28 -2.25
CA ILE A 36 -22.43 -18.44 -2.81
C ILE A 36 -23.36 -18.05 -1.65
N VAL A 37 -23.38 -16.76 -1.31
CA VAL A 37 -24.32 -16.19 -0.32
C VAL A 37 -25.70 -16.05 -0.96
N TYR A 38 -26.69 -16.81 -0.47
CA TYR A 38 -28.09 -16.73 -0.90
C TYR A 38 -28.80 -15.52 -0.28
N PHE A 39 -29.39 -14.66 -1.10
CA PHE A 39 -30.33 -13.61 -0.66
C PHE A 39 -31.79 -14.11 -0.79
N PRO A 40 -32.60 -14.11 0.29
CA PRO A 40 -33.97 -14.61 0.24
C PRO A 40 -34.92 -13.47 -0.18
N GLY A 41 -35.25 -13.42 -1.47
CA GLY A 41 -36.26 -12.49 -1.99
C GLY A 41 -36.72 -12.88 -3.39
N SER A 42 -38.01 -13.14 -3.57
CA SER A 42 -38.60 -13.40 -4.88
C SER A 42 -38.67 -12.10 -5.68
N LEU A 43 -37.71 -11.90 -6.60
CA LEU A 43 -37.66 -10.77 -7.51
C LEU A 43 -38.76 -10.88 -8.57
N LYS A 44 -39.39 -9.77 -8.96
CA LYS A 44 -40.37 -9.73 -10.06
C LYS A 44 -39.67 -10.06 -11.38
N GLU A 45 -40.40 -10.58 -12.37
CA GLU A 45 -39.83 -11.10 -13.64
C GLU A 45 -38.95 -10.08 -14.40
N ASN A 46 -39.28 -8.78 -14.33
CA ASN A 46 -38.45 -7.71 -14.88
C ASN A 46 -37.20 -7.40 -14.05
N ASP A 47 -37.26 -7.55 -12.73
CA ASP A 47 -36.10 -7.40 -11.83
C ASP A 47 -35.12 -8.57 -11.97
N LYS A 48 -35.63 -9.79 -12.26
CA LYS A 48 -34.78 -10.96 -12.53
C LYS A 48 -33.85 -10.75 -13.72
N ARG A 49 -34.33 -10.14 -14.81
CA ARG A 49 -33.49 -9.85 -16.00
C ARG A 49 -32.39 -8.84 -15.68
N THR A 50 -32.72 -7.81 -14.90
CA THR A 50 -31.74 -6.80 -14.44
C THR A 50 -30.68 -7.41 -13.53
N VAL A 51 -31.08 -8.28 -12.60
CA VAL A 51 -30.15 -8.97 -11.68
C VAL A 51 -29.31 -10.03 -12.39
N LEU A 52 -29.87 -10.75 -13.36
CA LEU A 52 -29.11 -11.70 -14.20
C LEU A 52 -28.05 -11.00 -15.06
N ASN A 53 -28.34 -9.80 -15.55
CA ASN A 53 -27.35 -8.99 -16.28
C ASN A 53 -26.24 -8.43 -15.37
N GLN A 54 -26.44 -8.46 -14.05
CA GLN A 54 -25.47 -8.09 -13.01
C GLN A 54 -24.83 -9.33 -12.37
N LEU A 55 -25.04 -10.51 -12.95
CA LEU A 55 -24.47 -11.77 -12.49
C LEU A 55 -23.34 -12.16 -13.46
N PHE A 56 -22.09 -12.03 -13.00
CA PHE A 56 -20.93 -12.52 -13.74
C PHE A 56 -20.45 -13.81 -13.07
N ASP A 57 -20.57 -14.95 -13.77
CA ASP A 57 -20.14 -16.28 -13.27
C ASP A 57 -20.75 -16.69 -11.90
N GLY A 58 -22.05 -16.41 -11.70
CA GLY A 58 -22.74 -16.73 -10.44
C GLY A 58 -22.45 -15.76 -9.29
N ILE A 59 -21.61 -14.75 -9.51
CA ILE A 59 -21.29 -13.69 -8.56
C ILE A 59 -22.08 -12.44 -8.95
N PHE A 60 -22.78 -11.83 -7.98
CA PHE A 60 -23.42 -10.54 -8.20
C PHE A 60 -22.34 -9.45 -8.27
N TRP A 61 -22.02 -9.01 -9.49
CA TRP A 61 -20.98 -8.04 -9.79
C TRP A 61 -21.49 -7.08 -10.87
N SER A 62 -21.48 -5.78 -10.59
CA SER A 62 -22.03 -4.77 -11.49
C SER A 62 -21.24 -3.47 -11.44
N ASP A 63 -21.26 -2.72 -12.54
CA ASP A 63 -20.64 -1.39 -12.64
C ASP A 63 -21.19 -0.40 -11.60
N SER A 64 -22.42 -0.62 -11.11
CA SER A 64 -22.96 0.17 -10.00
C SER A 64 -22.25 -0.10 -8.68
N VAL A 65 -21.84 -1.35 -8.43
CA VAL A 65 -21.06 -1.71 -7.23
C VAL A 65 -19.63 -1.20 -7.35
N GLU A 66 -19.00 -1.32 -8.52
CA GLU A 66 -17.66 -0.78 -8.75
C GLU A 66 -17.59 0.74 -8.56
N ARG A 67 -18.58 1.49 -9.03
CA ARG A 67 -18.65 2.95 -8.84
C ARG A 67 -18.87 3.41 -7.41
N LEU A 68 -19.30 2.51 -6.52
CA LEU A 68 -19.41 2.80 -5.08
C LEU A 68 -18.08 2.59 -4.34
N LEU A 69 -17.11 1.92 -4.97
CA LEU A 69 -15.78 1.76 -4.39
C LEU A 69 -15.02 3.10 -4.44
N PRO A 70 -14.25 3.43 -3.39
CA PRO A 70 -13.36 4.59 -3.44
C PRO A 70 -12.40 4.47 -4.62
N GLU A 71 -12.14 5.59 -5.30
CA GLU A 71 -11.19 5.65 -6.43
C GLU A 71 -9.77 5.18 -6.04
N GLY A 72 -9.43 5.23 -4.75
CA GLY A 72 -8.15 4.79 -4.20
C GLY A 72 -7.02 5.77 -4.51
N PHE A 73 -5.80 5.26 -4.65
CA PHE A 73 -4.58 6.01 -4.90
C PHE A 73 -4.08 5.78 -6.31
N GLY A 74 -3.76 6.86 -7.01
CA GLY A 74 -3.20 6.82 -8.37
C GLY A 74 -1.73 7.26 -8.45
N ASP A 75 -1.21 7.30 -9.68
CA ASP A 75 0.18 7.68 -9.97
C ASP A 75 0.53 9.11 -9.52
N GLU A 76 -0.46 10.00 -9.43
CA GLU A 76 -0.25 11.36 -8.90
C GLU A 76 -0.04 11.35 -7.38
N ASP A 77 -0.79 10.53 -6.64
CA ASP A 77 -0.63 10.39 -5.19
C ASP A 77 0.72 9.77 -4.86
N ASP A 78 1.15 8.78 -5.64
CA ASP A 78 2.47 8.17 -5.53
C ASP A 78 3.60 9.18 -5.72
N ARG A 79 3.51 10.02 -6.77
CA ARG A 79 4.50 11.07 -7.04
C ARG A 79 4.52 12.11 -5.91
N LYS A 80 3.36 12.61 -5.51
CA LYS A 80 3.23 13.56 -4.39
C LYS A 80 3.82 12.99 -3.11
N TRP A 81 3.53 11.72 -2.81
CA TRP A 81 4.06 11.05 -1.64
C TRP A 81 5.57 10.90 -1.68
N ASN A 82 6.12 10.42 -2.81
CA ASN A 82 7.55 10.24 -2.97
C ASN A 82 8.30 11.58 -2.88
N ASP A 83 7.81 12.63 -3.53
CA ASP A 83 8.38 13.97 -3.46
C ASP A 83 8.32 14.53 -2.04
N PHE A 84 7.19 14.36 -1.35
CA PHE A 84 7.01 14.78 0.04
C PHE A 84 8.03 14.09 0.97
N VAL A 85 8.12 12.76 0.89
CA VAL A 85 8.99 11.95 1.75
C VAL A 85 10.47 12.26 1.50
N GLN A 86 10.87 12.68 0.29
CA GLN A 86 12.27 13.05 -0.02
C GLN A 86 12.64 14.49 0.37
N ARG A 87 11.67 15.40 0.44
CA ARG A 87 11.89 16.85 0.59
C ARG A 87 11.54 17.42 1.96
N THR A 88 11.05 16.59 2.87
CA THR A 88 10.56 17.05 4.17
C THR A 88 11.45 16.55 5.30
N ALA A 89 11.83 17.45 6.21
CA ALA A 89 12.62 17.07 7.38
C ALA A 89 11.81 16.21 8.35
N ILE A 90 12.51 15.33 9.07
CA ILE A 90 11.91 14.49 10.09
C ILE A 90 12.28 15.05 11.46
N VAL A 91 11.25 15.38 12.25
CA VAL A 91 11.43 16.01 13.57
C VAL A 91 11.39 15.02 14.71
N ARG A 92 10.69 13.88 14.54
CA ARG A 92 10.55 12.88 15.59
C ARG A 92 10.29 11.48 15.04
N MET A 93 10.86 10.48 15.72
CA MET A 93 10.55 9.07 15.54
C MET A 93 10.11 8.45 16.87
N GLU A 94 9.03 7.69 16.84
CA GLU A 94 8.43 7.01 17.99
C GLU A 94 8.30 5.52 17.73
N LYS A 95 8.14 4.73 18.79
CA LYS A 95 7.90 3.29 18.66
C LYS A 95 6.42 3.02 18.38
N GLY A 96 6.17 2.04 17.51
CA GLY A 96 4.83 1.57 17.19
C GLY A 96 4.23 2.30 16.00
N CYS A 97 3.68 1.54 15.05
CA CYS A 97 2.85 2.06 13.96
C CYS A 97 2.21 0.89 13.19
N GLY A 98 0.94 0.58 13.46
CA GLY A 98 0.26 -0.62 12.94
C GLY A 98 0.78 -1.96 13.53
N ARG A 99 2.11 -2.14 13.61
CA ARG A 99 2.81 -3.23 14.29
C ARG A 99 3.78 -2.69 15.34
N MET A 100 4.01 -3.46 16.40
CA MET A 100 4.90 -3.10 17.53
C MET A 100 6.35 -2.80 17.10
N GLN A 101 6.84 -3.48 16.06
CA GLN A 101 8.22 -3.34 15.58
C GLN A 101 8.42 -2.15 14.65
N ASN A 102 7.33 -1.56 14.14
CA ASN A 102 7.40 -0.39 13.27
C ASN A 102 7.68 0.86 14.09
N ARG A 103 8.12 1.91 13.41
CA ARG A 103 8.30 3.24 13.97
C ARG A 103 7.25 4.18 13.37
N LEU A 104 6.74 5.08 14.20
CA LEU A 104 5.95 6.22 13.73
C LEU A 104 6.93 7.37 13.51
N VAL A 105 6.87 7.99 12.34
CA VAL A 105 7.70 9.15 12.02
C VAL A 105 6.82 10.35 11.83
N ILE A 106 7.29 11.47 12.34
CA ILE A 106 6.62 12.75 12.31
C ILE A 106 7.51 13.71 11.55
N PHE A 107 6.97 14.23 10.45
CA PHE A 107 7.59 15.23 9.60
C PHE A 107 7.42 16.63 10.18
N GLU A 108 8.21 17.60 9.69
CA GLU A 108 8.18 18.99 10.18
C GLU A 108 6.83 19.69 9.99
N ASP A 109 6.06 19.29 8.99
CA ASP A 109 4.70 19.77 8.71
C ASP A 109 3.64 19.12 9.63
N GLY A 110 4.06 18.21 10.51
CA GLY A 110 3.19 17.44 11.40
C GLY A 110 2.59 16.19 10.78
N THR A 111 2.85 15.91 9.50
CA THR A 111 2.42 14.67 8.82
C THR A 111 3.05 13.46 9.49
N ARG A 112 2.31 12.36 9.53
CA ARG A 112 2.70 11.13 10.23
C ARG A 112 2.72 9.96 9.27
N ALA A 113 3.74 9.12 9.41
CA ALA A 113 3.90 7.97 8.55
C ALA A 113 4.48 6.78 9.31
N CYS A 114 4.20 5.56 8.86
CA CYS A 114 4.66 4.33 9.49
C CYS A 114 5.92 3.89 8.77
N CYS A 115 7.04 3.75 9.47
CA CYS A 115 8.22 3.15 8.87
C CYS A 115 8.68 1.84 9.46
N ARG A 116 9.26 1.04 8.57
CA ARG A 116 10.10 -0.09 8.94
C ARG A 116 11.55 0.33 8.79
N TYR A 117 12.31 0.09 9.86
CA TYR A 117 13.71 0.42 9.95
C TYR A 117 14.45 -0.74 10.64
N ARG A 118 15.58 -1.17 10.05
CA ARG A 118 16.43 -2.29 10.53
C ARG A 118 15.72 -3.63 10.76
N GLN A 119 14.59 -3.85 10.10
CA GLN A 119 13.96 -5.18 10.04
C GLN A 119 14.54 -5.98 8.88
N ASN A 120 14.22 -7.28 8.81
CA ASN A 120 14.70 -8.18 7.76
C ASN A 120 14.54 -7.54 6.37
N THR A 121 15.63 -7.42 5.62
CA THR A 121 15.66 -6.82 4.28
C THR A 121 14.71 -7.54 3.34
N ASP A 122 14.57 -8.86 3.47
CA ASP A 122 13.67 -9.67 2.64
C ASP A 122 12.21 -9.31 2.87
N GLN A 123 11.86 -8.96 4.11
CA GLN A 123 10.51 -8.53 4.46
C GLN A 123 10.20 -7.14 3.91
N ILE A 124 11.13 -6.19 4.06
CA ILE A 124 10.96 -4.83 3.52
C ILE A 124 10.86 -4.90 1.99
N GLN A 125 11.69 -5.74 1.37
CA GLN A 125 11.69 -6.01 -0.07
C GLN A 125 10.37 -6.65 -0.53
N GLY A 126 9.86 -7.65 0.19
CA GLY A 126 8.57 -8.27 -0.12
C GLY A 126 7.41 -7.28 -0.06
N GLU A 127 7.40 -6.38 0.93
CA GLU A 127 6.37 -5.35 1.07
C GLU A 127 6.43 -4.31 -0.06
N ILE A 128 7.62 -3.80 -0.40
CA ILE A 128 7.75 -2.83 -1.51
C ILE A 128 7.46 -3.47 -2.87
N PHE A 129 7.84 -4.73 -3.08
CA PHE A 129 7.52 -5.47 -4.31
C PHE A 129 6.03 -5.75 -4.44
N SER A 130 5.36 -6.09 -3.33
CA SER A 130 3.90 -6.27 -3.33
C SER A 130 3.18 -4.96 -3.70
N TYR A 131 3.68 -3.82 -3.21
CA TYR A 131 3.18 -2.51 -3.60
C TYR A 131 3.33 -2.25 -5.11
N TYR A 132 4.54 -2.42 -5.67
CA TYR A 132 4.77 -2.22 -7.10
C TYR A 132 4.00 -3.21 -7.97
N LEU A 133 3.87 -4.47 -7.53
CA LEU A 133 3.04 -5.46 -8.20
C LEU A 133 1.57 -4.99 -8.24
N GLY A 134 1.05 -4.47 -7.14
CA GLY A 134 -0.31 -3.94 -7.13
C GLY A 134 -0.49 -2.74 -8.07
N ARG A 135 0.53 -1.89 -8.26
CA ARG A 135 0.52 -0.83 -9.28
C ARG A 135 0.50 -1.39 -10.71
N LEU A 136 1.28 -2.43 -10.99
CA LEU A 136 1.23 -3.11 -12.30
C LEU A 136 -0.14 -3.74 -12.58
N LEU A 137 -0.80 -4.26 -11.54
CA LEU A 137 -2.15 -4.82 -11.60
C LEU A 137 -3.25 -3.74 -11.51
N GLN A 138 -2.88 -2.45 -11.47
CA GLN A 138 -3.80 -1.32 -11.34
C GLN A 138 -4.75 -1.44 -10.15
N LEU A 139 -4.24 -1.93 -9.02
CA LEU A 139 -4.97 -2.00 -7.76
C LEU A 139 -4.86 -0.65 -7.03
N PRO A 140 -5.94 0.15 -6.98
CA PRO A 140 -5.89 1.50 -6.43
C PRO A 140 -5.98 1.51 -4.90
N ASN A 141 -6.33 0.38 -4.28
CA ASN A 141 -6.52 0.26 -2.84
C ASN A 141 -5.20 0.21 -2.03
N LEU A 142 -4.04 0.21 -2.70
CA LEU A 142 -2.75 0.22 -2.03
C LEU A 142 -2.28 1.65 -1.78
N VAL A 143 -1.92 1.90 -0.52
CA VAL A 143 -1.38 3.19 -0.07
C VAL A 143 0.02 3.41 -0.68
N PRO A 144 0.33 4.63 -1.17
CA PRO A 144 1.66 4.98 -1.67
C PRO A 144 2.76 4.54 -0.72
N SER A 145 3.79 3.88 -1.24
CA SER A 145 4.88 3.33 -0.43
C SER A 145 6.22 3.70 -1.03
N THR A 146 7.09 4.31 -0.23
CA THR A 146 8.41 4.78 -0.68
C THR A 146 9.51 4.05 0.07
N LEU A 147 10.62 3.76 -0.61
CA LEU A 147 11.83 3.19 -0.03
C LEU A 147 12.94 4.24 -0.04
N LEU A 148 13.49 4.58 1.13
CA LEU A 148 14.61 5.52 1.23
C LEU A 148 15.84 4.85 1.82
N MET A 149 17.02 5.25 1.34
CA MET A 149 18.27 4.95 2.04
C MET A 149 18.58 6.04 3.07
N ILE A 150 18.69 5.65 4.35
CA ILE A 150 19.04 6.59 5.41
C ILE A 150 20.55 6.80 5.46
N ASN A 151 20.96 8.06 5.48
CA ASN A 151 22.24 8.49 6.04
C ASN A 151 21.98 9.42 7.23
N SER A 152 22.50 9.07 8.41
CA SER A 152 22.24 9.80 9.64
C SER A 152 22.86 11.20 9.68
N SER A 153 23.78 11.49 8.77
CA SER A 153 24.39 12.81 8.57
C SER A 153 23.59 13.71 7.61
N ASP A 154 22.57 13.18 6.92
CA ASP A 154 21.76 13.96 5.99
C ASP A 154 20.80 14.88 6.76
N TRP A 155 20.62 16.10 6.25
CA TRP A 155 19.81 17.15 6.87
C TRP A 155 18.40 16.68 7.28
N GLN A 156 17.80 15.81 6.48
CA GLN A 156 16.48 15.24 6.72
C GLN A 156 16.40 14.42 8.01
N TRP A 157 17.50 13.75 8.39
CA TRP A 157 17.58 12.79 9.50
C TRP A 157 18.38 13.30 10.70
N LEU A 158 19.11 14.42 10.54
CA LEU A 158 19.91 15.04 11.60
C LEU A 158 19.14 15.21 12.93
N PRO A 159 17.88 15.70 12.96
CA PRO A 159 17.17 15.92 14.22
C PRO A 159 16.87 14.63 14.99
N VAL A 160 16.75 13.51 14.27
CA VAL A 160 16.39 12.20 14.82
C VAL A 160 17.56 11.20 14.82
N ASN A 161 18.79 11.65 14.56
CA ASN A 161 19.98 10.80 14.49
C ASN A 161 20.18 9.95 15.76
N SER A 162 19.91 10.50 16.95
CA SER A 162 19.97 9.76 18.21
C SER A 162 18.94 8.62 18.32
N GLN A 163 17.82 8.74 17.59
CA GLN A 163 16.71 7.77 17.55
C GLN A 163 16.91 6.72 16.44
N LEU A 164 17.84 6.97 15.52
CA LEU A 164 18.30 6.04 14.48
C LEU A 164 19.40 5.10 14.98
N LYS A 165 19.73 5.07 16.28
CA LYS A 165 20.73 4.14 16.85
C LYS A 165 20.08 2.82 17.28
#